data_AF-H1VI48-F1
#
_entry.id   AF-H1VI48-F1
#
_cell.length_a   1.000
_cell.length_b   1.000
_cell.length_c   1.000
_cell.angle_alpha   90.00
_cell.angle_beta   90.00
_cell.angle_gamma   90.00
#
_symmetry.space_group_name_H-M   'P 1'
#
loop_
_entity.id
_entity.type
_entity.pdbx_description
1 polymer ?
#
loop_
_entity_poly.entity_id
_entity_poly.type
_entity_poly.pdbx_seq_one_letter_code
_entity_poly.pdbx_strand_id
1 'polypeptide(L)'
;MSATEDDVEADEALTQSLRPDGILGFFRRMADCDLSGYKTQWLDMIFTPHDGKTYVSPTSAVDRIQYLRRPMFKNRNTKQQDRKALEELGRRCCILRTYEEDIEMRSINPDDGAAVFCKDPISWNYPPHPLLRHAERLNMIVHVPELSLVVIGSAIGRVILLTPTRSRYSIPGDGFRLKQGFRIDWVLPRRSEERSVWRPPRGLYGIAVGPVQEGGATGCLLRPDNAPAPSPASRRYRLMLHYRDHTILSYEISRDEGNEDVLIF
;
A
#
# COMPACT_ATOMS: atom_id res chain seq x y z
N MET A 1 -37.52 51.23 -41.26
CA MET A 1 -36.18 51.51 -40.70
C MET A 1 -35.51 50.15 -40.58
N SER A 2 -35.02 49.64 -41.70
CA SER A 2 -33.64 49.74 -42.20
C SER A 2 -32.67 48.81 -41.47
N ALA A 3 -32.12 47.92 -42.30
CA ALA A 3 -31.04 46.97 -42.12
C ALA A 3 -29.79 47.45 -41.37
N THR A 4 -29.09 46.49 -40.78
CA THR A 4 -27.65 46.14 -40.91
C THR A 4 -27.48 44.84 -40.12
N GLU A 5 -27.40 43.63 -40.70
CA GLU A 5 -26.31 43.00 -41.48
C GLU A 5 -24.90 43.09 -40.87
N ASP A 6 -24.32 41.89 -40.73
CA ASP A 6 -22.91 41.46 -40.55
C ASP A 6 -22.62 40.79 -39.19
N ASP A 7 -21.96 39.63 -39.08
CA ASP A 7 -21.81 38.42 -39.89
C ASP A 7 -21.08 37.42 -38.96
N VAL A 8 -21.39 36.12 -39.11
CA VAL A 8 -20.54 34.90 -38.95
C VAL A 8 -19.61 34.82 -37.70
N GLU A 9 -19.71 33.82 -36.81
CA GLU A 9 -19.26 32.45 -37.06
C GLU A 9 -19.70 31.51 -35.91
N ALA A 10 -20.13 30.29 -36.26
CA ALA A 10 -20.66 29.28 -35.34
C ALA A 10 -19.54 28.50 -34.65
N ASP A 11 -19.67 28.24 -33.34
CA ASP A 11 -18.84 27.26 -32.64
C ASP A 11 -19.76 26.32 -31.82
N GLU A 12 -20.02 25.15 -32.40
CA GLU A 12 -20.73 24.05 -31.75
C GLU A 12 -19.81 23.37 -30.73
N ALA A 13 -20.19 23.47 -29.46
CA ALA A 13 -19.54 22.82 -28.34
C ALA A 13 -19.74 21.29 -28.39
N LEU A 14 -18.71 20.56 -28.85
CA LEU A 14 -18.60 19.11 -28.72
C LEU A 14 -17.55 18.78 -27.64
N THR A 15 -18.03 18.22 -26.52
CA THR A 15 -17.36 17.26 -25.63
C THR A 15 -15.83 17.38 -25.49
N GLN A 16 -15.35 18.28 -24.62
CA GLN A 16 -13.93 18.33 -24.25
C GLN A 16 -13.59 17.21 -23.27
N SER A 17 -13.04 16.11 -23.80
CA SER A 17 -12.19 15.21 -23.04
C SER A 17 -10.82 15.87 -22.82
N LEU A 18 -10.35 15.86 -21.58
CA LEU A 18 -9.07 16.42 -21.17
C LEU A 18 -7.92 15.70 -21.90
N ARG A 19 -7.20 16.44 -22.75
CA ARG A 19 -5.94 15.99 -23.39
C ARG A 19 -4.74 16.20 -22.44
N PRO A 20 -3.74 15.30 -22.45
CA PRO A 20 -2.62 15.33 -21.52
C PRO A 20 -1.45 16.18 -22.02
N ASP A 21 -1.59 17.51 -22.04
CA ASP A 21 -0.50 18.43 -22.45
C ASP A 21 0.40 18.86 -21.28
N GLY A 22 0.81 17.90 -20.44
CA GLY A 22 1.77 18.13 -19.35
C GLY A 22 3.15 17.53 -19.56
N ILE A 23 3.31 16.57 -20.48
CA ILE A 23 4.56 15.81 -20.66
C ILE A 23 5.42 16.39 -21.79
N LEU A 24 4.83 17.15 -22.71
CA LEU A 24 5.52 17.72 -23.88
C LEU A 24 6.35 18.99 -23.57
N GLY A 25 6.15 19.62 -22.42
CA GLY A 25 6.90 20.82 -22.01
C GLY A 25 8.34 20.55 -21.59
N PHE A 26 8.64 19.35 -21.07
CA PHE A 26 9.99 18.99 -20.61
C PHE A 26 10.93 18.58 -21.75
N PHE A 27 10.39 18.09 -22.87
CA PHE A 27 11.20 17.63 -24.00
C PHE A 27 11.60 18.75 -24.97
N ARG A 28 10.96 19.93 -24.91
CA ARG A 28 11.20 21.00 -25.90
C ARG A 28 12.44 21.86 -25.65
N ARG A 29 13.16 21.65 -24.54
CA ARG A 29 14.35 22.44 -24.18
C ARG A 29 15.69 21.70 -24.26
N MET A 30 15.73 20.52 -24.87
CA MET A 30 16.96 19.77 -25.19
C MET A 30 17.19 19.65 -26.71
N ALA A 31 16.85 20.68 -27.48
CA ALA A 31 17.05 20.65 -28.93
C ALA A 31 18.49 20.98 -29.37
N ASP A 32 19.39 21.39 -28.45
CA ASP A 32 20.76 21.83 -28.79
C ASP A 32 21.86 21.16 -27.94
N CYS A 33 21.58 19.99 -27.36
CA CYS A 33 22.64 19.16 -26.80
C CYS A 33 22.89 17.99 -27.73
N ASP A 34 24.00 18.02 -28.46
CA ASP A 34 24.48 16.87 -29.23
C ASP A 34 24.81 15.72 -28.25
N LEU A 35 23.83 14.83 -28.08
CA LEU A 35 23.90 13.65 -27.23
C LEU A 35 24.53 12.45 -27.95
N SER A 36 25.10 12.63 -29.15
CA SER A 36 25.70 11.54 -29.93
C SER A 36 26.86 10.82 -29.22
N GLY A 37 27.46 11.44 -28.18
CA GLY A 37 28.53 10.86 -27.37
C GLY A 37 28.09 10.13 -26.09
N TYR A 38 26.85 10.29 -25.62
CA TYR A 38 26.38 9.64 -24.38
C TYR A 38 25.72 8.32 -24.71
N LYS A 39 26.56 7.34 -25.09
CA LYS A 39 26.16 5.93 -25.05
C LYS A 39 25.88 5.60 -23.59
N THR A 40 24.61 5.61 -23.18
CA THR A 40 24.17 5.16 -21.86
C THR A 40 24.42 3.66 -21.77
N GLN A 41 25.67 3.27 -21.49
CA GLN A 41 26.13 1.88 -21.35
C GLN A 41 25.42 1.08 -20.24
N TRP A 42 24.48 1.70 -19.53
CA TRP A 42 23.91 1.18 -18.29
C TRP A 42 22.50 0.60 -18.43
N LEU A 43 21.87 0.66 -19.61
CA LEU A 43 20.52 0.11 -19.84
C LEU A 43 20.40 -0.66 -21.18
N ASP A 44 21.47 -1.36 -21.58
CA ASP A 44 21.51 -2.15 -22.83
C ASP A 44 20.90 -3.54 -22.69
N MET A 45 20.34 -3.89 -21.53
CA MET A 45 19.82 -5.23 -21.27
C MET A 45 18.43 -5.18 -20.65
N ILE A 46 17.51 -6.01 -21.16
CA ILE A 46 16.18 -6.21 -20.62
C ILE A 46 16.09 -7.61 -20.00
N PHE A 47 15.99 -7.66 -18.69
CA PHE A 47 15.70 -8.91 -17.98
C PHE A 47 14.21 -9.24 -18.07
N THR A 48 13.91 -10.49 -18.41
CA THR A 48 12.57 -11.04 -18.48
C THR A 48 12.38 -12.07 -17.36
N PRO A 49 11.63 -11.73 -16.30
CA PRO A 49 11.51 -12.60 -15.14
C PRO A 49 10.74 -13.90 -15.43
N HIS A 50 10.03 -13.98 -16.55
CA HIS A 50 9.20 -15.13 -16.92
C HIS A 50 9.97 -16.30 -17.54
N ASP A 51 11.09 -16.02 -18.22
CA ASP A 51 11.98 -17.03 -18.78
C ASP A 51 13.35 -17.03 -18.08
N GLY A 52 13.57 -16.09 -17.15
CA GLY A 52 14.83 -15.91 -16.43
C GLY A 52 15.98 -15.48 -17.35
N LYS A 53 15.67 -14.97 -18.56
CA LYS A 53 16.67 -14.57 -19.55
C LYS A 53 16.86 -13.07 -19.54
N THR A 54 17.99 -12.66 -20.10
CA THR A 54 18.29 -11.24 -20.33
C THR A 54 18.48 -11.05 -21.82
N TYR A 55 17.75 -10.11 -22.41
CA TYR A 55 17.82 -9.73 -23.81
C TYR A 55 18.61 -8.44 -23.96
N VAL A 56 19.22 -8.21 -25.12
CA VAL A 56 19.74 -6.88 -25.45
C VAL A 56 18.57 -5.94 -25.71
N SER A 57 18.63 -4.72 -25.19
CA SER A 57 17.62 -3.69 -25.39
C SER A 57 17.57 -3.28 -26.86
N PRO A 58 16.40 -3.38 -27.54
CA PRO A 58 16.29 -3.04 -28.95
C PRO A 58 16.46 -1.53 -29.16
N THR A 59 17.50 -1.16 -29.90
CA THR A 59 17.87 0.23 -30.19
C THR A 59 17.16 0.78 -31.42
N SER A 60 16.90 -0.06 -32.43
CA SER A 60 16.17 0.32 -33.66
C SER A 60 14.65 0.22 -33.48
N ALA A 61 13.90 1.04 -34.22
CA ALA A 61 12.43 0.99 -34.25
C ALA A 61 11.90 -0.38 -34.73
N VAL A 62 12.61 -1.01 -35.69
CA VAL A 62 12.27 -2.34 -36.20
C VAL A 62 12.42 -3.40 -35.12
N ASP A 63 13.55 -3.37 -34.39
CA ASP A 63 13.84 -4.32 -33.30
C ASP A 63 12.85 -4.15 -32.14
N ARG A 64 12.41 -2.92 -31.85
CA ARG A 64 11.38 -2.65 -30.84
C ARG A 64 10.04 -3.26 -31.24
N ILE A 65 9.64 -3.14 -32.50
CA ILE A 65 8.41 -3.76 -33.02
C ILE A 65 8.51 -5.28 -32.94
N GLN A 66 9.66 -5.86 -33.30
CA GLN A 66 9.89 -7.30 -33.21
C GLN A 66 9.85 -7.78 -31.74
N TYR A 67 10.44 -7.02 -30.82
CA TYR A 67 10.41 -7.31 -29.39
C TYR A 67 8.99 -7.25 -28.81
N LEU A 68 8.16 -6.29 -29.23
CA LEU A 68 6.76 -6.19 -28.81
C LEU A 68 5.88 -7.31 -29.40
N ARG A 69 6.20 -7.78 -30.60
CA ARG A 69 5.47 -8.89 -31.28
C ARG A 69 5.84 -10.27 -30.76
N ARG A 70 6.81 -10.39 -29.85
CA ARG A 70 7.21 -11.69 -29.30
C ARG A 70 6.04 -12.36 -28.56
N PRO A 71 6.03 -13.70 -28.46
CA PRO A 71 5.02 -14.41 -27.68
C PRO A 71 5.04 -13.92 -26.23
N MET A 72 3.86 -13.64 -25.68
CA MET A 72 3.75 -13.25 -24.28
C MET A 72 3.99 -14.48 -23.40
N PHE A 73 5.20 -14.60 -22.87
CA PHE A 73 5.54 -15.63 -21.90
C PHE A 73 4.92 -15.29 -20.55
N LYS A 74 4.10 -16.21 -20.05
CA LYS A 74 3.51 -16.12 -18.71
C LYS A 74 4.36 -16.95 -17.77
N ASN A 75 4.54 -16.47 -16.54
CA ASN A 75 5.01 -17.31 -15.44
C ASN A 75 3.99 -18.43 -15.23
N ARG A 76 4.19 -19.56 -15.92
CA ARG A 76 3.44 -20.79 -15.70
C ARG A 76 4.28 -21.64 -14.77
N ASN A 77 3.68 -22.05 -13.66
CA ASN A 77 4.29 -23.06 -12.81
C ASN A 77 4.42 -24.34 -13.65
N THR A 78 5.65 -24.66 -14.09
CA THR A 78 5.95 -25.79 -14.95
C THR A 78 6.00 -27.11 -14.18
N LYS A 79 6.08 -27.04 -12.86
CA LYS A 79 6.03 -28.20 -11.96
C LYS A 79 4.59 -28.52 -11.61
N GLN A 80 4.23 -29.81 -11.66
CA GLN A 80 2.99 -30.27 -11.04
C GLN A 80 3.02 -29.90 -9.57
N GLN A 81 2.02 -29.12 -9.14
CA GLN A 81 1.84 -28.77 -7.74
C GLN A 81 0.89 -29.77 -7.11
N ASP A 82 1.15 -30.13 -5.86
CA ASP A 82 0.20 -30.93 -5.09
C ASP A 82 -1.06 -30.10 -4.86
N ARG A 83 -2.18 -30.61 -5.39
CA ARG A 83 -3.47 -29.95 -5.28
C ARG A 83 -3.95 -29.85 -3.84
N LYS A 84 -3.64 -30.85 -3.00
CA LYS A 84 -4.00 -30.79 -1.57
C LYS A 84 -3.24 -29.69 -0.85
N ALA A 85 -1.94 -29.54 -1.15
CA ALA A 85 -1.14 -28.46 -0.59
C ALA A 85 -1.65 -27.07 -1.03
N LEU A 86 -2.08 -26.92 -2.28
CA LEU A 86 -2.66 -25.67 -2.79
C LEU A 86 -4.02 -25.35 -2.15
N GLU A 87 -4.89 -26.35 -1.99
CA GLU A 87 -6.16 -26.20 -1.29
C GLU A 87 -5.94 -25.82 0.17
N GLU A 88 -4.97 -26.43 0.85
CA GLU A 88 -4.63 -26.10 2.23
C GLU A 88 -4.05 -24.68 2.36
N LEU A 89 -3.19 -24.28 1.43
CA LEU A 89 -2.67 -22.91 1.36
C LEU A 89 -3.82 -21.91 1.13
N GLY A 90 -4.71 -22.19 0.17
CA GLY A 90 -5.87 -21.37 -0.12
C GLY A 90 -6.81 -21.21 1.08
N ARG A 91 -6.90 -22.22 1.95
CA ARG A 91 -7.69 -22.17 3.18
C ARG A 91 -7.03 -21.38 4.32
N ARG A 92 -5.69 -21.25 4.32
CA ARG A 92 -4.93 -20.60 5.39
C ARG A 92 -4.55 -19.16 5.07
N CYS A 93 -4.37 -18.84 3.80
CA CYS A 93 -3.87 -17.56 3.35
C CYS A 93 -5.00 -16.67 2.82
N CYS A 94 -4.82 -15.37 2.99
CA CYS A 94 -5.63 -14.32 2.39
C CYS A 94 -4.70 -13.32 1.71
N ILE A 95 -5.26 -12.52 0.81
CA ILE A 95 -4.59 -11.38 0.21
C ILE A 95 -5.21 -10.13 0.82
N LEU A 96 -4.39 -9.34 1.52
CA LEU A 96 -4.74 -7.99 1.94
C LEU A 96 -4.20 -7.01 0.89
N ARG A 97 -5.06 -6.16 0.36
CA ARG A 97 -4.72 -5.11 -0.60
C ARG A 97 -5.09 -3.77 -0.02
N THR A 98 -4.20 -2.82 -0.19
CA THR A 98 -4.47 -1.42 0.08
C THR A 98 -4.52 -0.70 -1.26
N TYR A 99 -5.57 0.11 -1.43
CA TYR A 99 -5.75 1.00 -2.55
C TYR A 99 -5.39 2.43 -2.12
N GLU A 100 -5.80 3.41 -2.90
CA GLU A 100 -5.59 4.82 -2.56
C GLU A 100 -6.32 5.18 -1.26
N GLU A 101 -7.61 4.86 -1.17
CA GLU A 101 -8.44 5.19 -0.01
C GLU A 101 -8.96 3.94 0.71
N ASP A 102 -8.79 2.74 0.13
CA ASP A 102 -9.56 1.58 0.56
C ASP A 102 -8.70 0.38 0.95
N ILE A 103 -9.26 -0.51 1.77
CA ILE A 103 -8.63 -1.77 2.16
C ILE A 103 -9.54 -2.92 1.72
N GLU A 104 -8.99 -3.88 0.99
CA GLU A 104 -9.66 -5.11 0.58
C GLU A 104 -8.93 -6.31 1.16
N MET A 105 -9.68 -7.26 1.73
CA MET A 105 -9.17 -8.60 2.02
C MET A 105 -9.94 -9.63 1.22
N ARG A 106 -9.22 -10.50 0.50
CA ARG A 106 -9.80 -11.57 -0.30
C ARG A 106 -9.17 -12.91 0.03
N SER A 107 -9.97 -13.98 -0.01
CA SER A 107 -9.46 -15.35 0.03
C SER A 107 -8.65 -15.68 -1.22
N ILE A 108 -7.62 -16.51 -1.08
CA ILE A 108 -6.88 -17.05 -2.24
C ILE A 108 -7.68 -18.16 -2.92
N ASN A 109 -8.57 -18.81 -2.18
CA ASN A 109 -9.37 -19.92 -2.71
C ASN A 109 -10.33 -19.41 -3.80
N PRO A 110 -10.27 -19.93 -5.03
CA PRO A 110 -11.17 -19.50 -6.11
C PRO A 110 -12.67 -19.72 -5.80
N ASP A 111 -13.00 -20.68 -4.92
CA ASP A 111 -14.38 -20.95 -4.52
C ASP A 111 -14.93 -19.89 -3.55
N ASP A 112 -14.04 -19.19 -2.84
CA ASP A 112 -14.39 -18.14 -1.90
C ASP A 112 -14.38 -16.80 -2.67
N GLY A 113 -15.44 -16.54 -3.45
CA GLY A 113 -15.55 -15.35 -4.31
C GLY A 113 -15.75 -14.02 -3.56
N ALA A 114 -15.83 -14.04 -2.23
CA ALA A 114 -16.11 -12.86 -1.42
C ALA A 114 -14.84 -12.11 -1.04
N ALA A 115 -14.91 -10.78 -1.05
CA ALA A 115 -13.90 -9.91 -0.48
C ALA A 115 -14.52 -9.01 0.60
N VAL A 116 -13.80 -8.80 1.70
CA VAL A 116 -14.16 -7.79 2.70
C VAL A 116 -13.54 -6.47 2.28
N PHE A 117 -14.36 -5.43 2.19
CA PHE A 117 -13.94 -4.11 1.76
C PHE A 117 -14.22 -3.09 2.86
N CYS A 118 -13.23 -2.28 3.18
CA CYS A 118 -13.38 -1.12 4.04
C CYS A 118 -13.05 0.12 3.22
N LYS A 119 -14.07 0.92 2.97
CA LYS A 119 -13.94 2.16 2.21
C LYS A 119 -13.46 3.28 3.14
N ASP A 120 -12.45 4.02 2.71
CA ASP A 120 -12.01 5.28 3.33
C ASP A 120 -11.86 5.23 4.87
N PRO A 121 -10.98 4.36 5.40
CA PRO A 121 -10.81 4.14 6.84
C PRO A 121 -10.15 5.31 7.58
N ILE A 122 -9.63 6.30 6.83
CA ILE A 122 -8.89 7.45 7.35
C ILE A 122 -9.61 8.78 7.11
N SER A 123 -10.85 8.76 6.63
CA SER A 123 -11.64 9.96 6.42
C SER A 123 -12.08 10.59 7.74
N TRP A 124 -11.55 11.78 7.98
CA TRP A 124 -11.92 12.60 9.13
C TRP A 124 -12.06 14.06 8.73
N ASN A 125 -12.75 14.38 7.62
CA ASN A 125 -13.18 15.74 7.23
C ASN A 125 -12.18 16.90 7.44
N TYR A 126 -10.88 16.61 7.48
CA TYR A 126 -9.85 17.60 7.72
C TYR A 126 -9.33 17.96 6.35
N PRO A 127 -9.42 19.22 5.90
CA PRO A 127 -8.92 19.58 4.59
C PRO A 127 -7.45 19.18 4.56
N PRO A 128 -7.07 18.18 3.74
CA PRO A 128 -5.65 17.92 3.55
C PRO A 128 -5.06 19.24 3.09
N HIS A 129 -3.94 19.66 3.70
CA HIS A 129 -3.18 20.78 3.16
C HIS A 129 -3.11 20.60 1.64
N PRO A 130 -3.34 21.61 0.78
CA PRO A 130 -3.56 21.39 -0.66
C PRO A 130 -2.51 20.49 -1.34
N LEU A 131 -1.28 20.51 -0.83
CA LEU A 131 -0.15 19.66 -1.25
C LEU A 131 -0.25 18.17 -0.86
N LEU A 132 -1.21 17.77 -0.04
CA LEU A 132 -1.43 16.42 0.49
C LEU A 132 -2.69 15.75 -0.10
N ARG A 133 -3.40 16.41 -1.02
CA ARG A 133 -4.63 15.88 -1.65
C ARG A 133 -4.39 14.58 -2.44
N HIS A 134 -3.16 14.30 -2.83
CA HIS A 134 -2.75 13.05 -3.51
C HIS A 134 -1.94 12.11 -2.60
N ALA A 135 -1.86 12.44 -1.30
CA ALA A 135 -1.08 11.70 -0.32
C ALA A 135 -1.96 10.79 0.57
N GLU A 136 -3.22 10.56 0.17
CA GLU A 136 -4.18 9.74 0.93
C GLU A 136 -3.85 8.24 0.86
N ARG A 137 -3.05 7.85 -0.13
CA ARG A 137 -2.60 6.47 -0.39
C ARG A 137 -2.15 5.74 0.87
N LEU A 138 -2.76 4.57 1.08
CA LEU A 138 -2.38 3.59 2.07
C LEU A 138 -1.17 2.78 1.58
N ASN A 139 0.04 3.34 1.72
CA ASN A 139 1.25 2.81 1.10
C ASN A 139 2.32 2.29 2.08
N MET A 140 2.18 2.53 3.38
CA MET A 140 3.16 2.09 4.37
C MET A 140 2.62 0.88 5.13
N ILE A 141 3.06 -0.34 4.83
CA ILE A 141 2.52 -1.56 5.45
C ILE A 141 3.61 -2.26 6.26
N VAL A 142 3.33 -2.54 7.53
CA VAL A 142 4.18 -3.32 8.43
C VAL A 142 3.34 -4.36 9.16
N HIS A 143 3.82 -5.60 9.25
CA HIS A 143 3.15 -6.67 9.97
C HIS A 143 3.89 -7.00 11.27
N VAL A 144 3.14 -7.19 12.35
CA VAL A 144 3.61 -7.61 13.67
C VAL A 144 2.95 -8.96 14.00
N PRO A 145 3.61 -10.09 13.64
CA PRO A 145 3.03 -11.43 13.82
C PRO A 145 2.62 -11.73 15.25
N GLU A 146 3.40 -11.30 16.23
CA GLU A 146 3.21 -11.60 17.64
C GLU A 146 1.94 -10.97 18.21
N LEU A 147 1.50 -9.85 17.63
CA LEU A 147 0.25 -9.17 17.98
C LEU A 147 -0.89 -9.49 17.00
N SER A 148 -0.68 -10.36 16.01
CA SER A 148 -1.61 -10.56 14.88
C SER A 148 -2.08 -9.23 14.28
N LEU A 149 -1.15 -8.28 14.08
CA LEU A 149 -1.45 -6.90 13.72
C LEU A 149 -0.82 -6.51 12.40
N VAL A 150 -1.57 -5.81 11.56
CA VAL A 150 -1.07 -5.14 10.36
C VAL A 150 -1.23 -3.64 10.59
N VAL A 151 -0.12 -2.93 10.50
CA VAL A 151 -0.05 -1.48 10.61
C VAL A 151 0.00 -0.90 9.20
N ILE A 152 -0.95 -0.01 8.89
CA ILE A 152 -1.09 0.59 7.55
C ILE A 152 -1.05 2.11 7.68
N GLY A 153 0.02 2.74 7.23
CA GLY A 153 0.19 4.18 7.18
C GLY A 153 -0.21 4.80 5.85
N SER A 154 -0.74 6.01 5.95
CA SER A 154 -0.99 6.93 4.84
C SER A 154 -0.09 8.15 4.95
N ALA A 155 0.38 8.64 3.81
CA ALA A 155 1.19 9.84 3.73
C ALA A 155 0.46 11.13 4.20
N ILE A 156 -0.87 11.07 4.41
CA ILE A 156 -1.63 12.16 5.06
C ILE A 156 -1.25 12.40 6.53
N GLY A 157 -0.54 11.46 7.18
CA GLY A 157 -0.20 11.58 8.61
C GLY A 157 -0.99 10.67 9.53
N ARG A 158 -1.67 9.64 9.00
CA ARG A 158 -2.49 8.70 9.77
C ARG A 158 -2.04 7.26 9.57
N VAL A 159 -2.27 6.44 10.58
CA VAL A 159 -1.89 5.02 10.62
C VAL A 159 -3.04 4.22 11.18
N ILE A 160 -3.37 3.12 10.51
CA ILE A 160 -4.43 2.19 10.89
C ILE A 160 -3.78 0.98 11.55
N LEU A 161 -4.35 0.57 12.68
CA LEU A 161 -4.06 -0.70 13.32
C LEU A 161 -5.17 -1.68 12.93
N LEU A 162 -4.82 -2.72 12.18
CA LEU A 162 -5.75 -3.68 11.60
C LEU A 162 -5.42 -5.09 12.10
N THR A 163 -6.44 -5.78 12.62
CA THR A 163 -6.37 -7.19 13.01
C THR A 163 -7.02 -8.06 11.95
N PRO A 164 -6.28 -8.95 11.26
CA PRO A 164 -6.88 -9.99 10.43
C PRO A 164 -7.73 -10.93 11.28
N THR A 165 -8.96 -11.21 10.85
CA THR A 165 -9.90 -12.08 11.54
C THR A 165 -10.28 -13.26 10.67
N ARG A 166 -10.62 -14.38 11.32
CA ARG A 166 -11.07 -15.59 10.64
C ARG A 166 -12.25 -16.18 11.39
N SER A 167 -13.37 -16.34 10.69
CA SER A 167 -14.52 -17.06 11.21
C SER A 167 -14.27 -18.57 11.19
N ARG A 168 -14.74 -19.26 12.25
CA ARG A 168 -14.76 -20.73 12.31
C ARG A 168 -15.73 -21.33 11.30
N TYR A 169 -16.80 -20.59 11.00
CA TYR A 169 -17.83 -21.00 10.05
C TYR A 169 -17.79 -20.12 8.81
N SER A 170 -18.03 -20.74 7.66
CA SER A 170 -18.25 -20.00 6.43
C SER A 170 -19.57 -19.26 6.53
N ILE A 171 -19.53 -17.93 6.45
CA ILE A 171 -20.74 -17.11 6.33
C ILE A 171 -21.22 -17.25 4.88
N PRO A 172 -22.42 -17.81 4.64
CA PRO A 172 -22.98 -17.90 3.30
C PRO A 172 -23.54 -16.54 2.87
N GLY A 173 -23.32 -16.16 1.62
CA GLY A 173 -24.00 -15.05 0.94
C GLY A 173 -24.53 -15.51 -0.43
N ASP A 174 -25.14 -14.59 -1.18
CA ASP A 174 -25.67 -14.88 -2.51
C ASP A 174 -24.53 -15.27 -3.48
N GLY A 175 -24.33 -16.57 -3.65
CA GLY A 175 -23.30 -17.12 -4.55
C GLY A 175 -21.87 -17.06 -4.02
N PHE A 176 -21.65 -16.73 -2.74
CA PHE A 176 -20.30 -16.65 -2.17
C PHE A 176 -20.20 -17.18 -0.74
N ARG A 177 -18.96 -17.43 -0.32
CA ARG A 177 -18.59 -17.90 1.02
C ARG A 177 -17.54 -16.99 1.61
N LEU A 178 -17.81 -16.44 2.80
CA LEU A 178 -16.88 -15.58 3.51
C LEU A 178 -16.35 -16.29 4.77
N LYS A 179 -15.03 -16.37 4.91
CA LYS A 179 -14.36 -16.96 6.09
C LYS A 179 -13.33 -16.03 6.73
N GLN A 180 -12.70 -15.19 5.93
CA GLN A 180 -11.61 -14.31 6.34
C GLN A 180 -12.13 -12.88 6.28
N GLY A 181 -11.65 -12.05 7.19
CA GLY A 181 -11.96 -10.63 7.22
C GLY A 181 -10.94 -9.90 8.05
N PHE A 182 -11.26 -8.68 8.44
CA PHE A 182 -10.42 -7.91 9.34
C PHE A 182 -11.26 -6.98 10.19
N ARG A 183 -10.67 -6.55 11.29
CA ARG A 183 -11.18 -5.49 12.16
C ARG A 183 -10.17 -4.35 12.16
N ILE A 184 -10.66 -3.13 12.03
CA ILE A 184 -9.84 -1.93 12.31
C ILE A 184 -9.98 -1.67 13.81
N ASP A 185 -8.87 -1.77 14.53
CA ASP A 185 -8.84 -1.57 15.97
C ASP A 185 -8.75 -0.07 16.29
N TRP A 186 -7.80 0.61 15.63
CA TRP A 186 -7.51 2.01 15.89
C TRP A 186 -7.03 2.75 14.65
N VAL A 187 -7.28 4.06 14.63
CA VAL A 187 -6.63 5.00 13.71
C VAL A 187 -5.84 6.01 14.56
N LEU A 188 -4.55 6.08 14.28
CA LEU A 188 -3.57 6.93 14.96
C LEU A 188 -3.12 8.08 14.03
N PRO A 189 -2.85 9.28 14.55
CA PRO A 189 -3.17 9.73 15.91
C PRO A 189 -4.67 9.65 16.20
N ARG A 190 -5.03 9.45 17.48
CA ARG A 190 -6.43 9.33 17.88
C ARG A 190 -7.17 10.63 17.59
N ARG A 191 -8.48 10.56 17.35
CA ARG A 191 -9.31 11.76 17.09
C ARG A 191 -9.18 12.83 18.18
N SER A 192 -9.01 12.44 19.44
CA SER A 192 -8.76 13.35 20.57
C SER A 192 -7.38 14.04 20.49
N GLU A 193 -6.36 13.32 20.07
CA GLU A 193 -4.99 13.82 19.86
C GLU A 193 -4.95 14.80 18.69
N GLU A 194 -5.64 14.48 17.59
CA GLU A 194 -5.78 15.40 16.45
C GLU A 194 -6.51 16.69 16.82
N ARG A 195 -7.60 16.60 17.59
CA ARG A 195 -8.33 17.78 18.09
C ARG A 195 -7.48 18.67 18.99
N SER A 196 -6.58 18.06 19.74
CA SER A 196 -5.67 18.76 20.65
C SER A 196 -4.39 19.22 19.95
N VAL A 197 -4.34 19.16 18.61
CA VAL A 197 -3.24 19.61 17.74
C VAL A 197 -1.91 18.88 18.00
N TRP A 198 -1.96 17.64 18.47
CA TRP A 198 -0.75 16.81 18.64
C TRP A 198 -0.21 16.30 17.31
N ARG A 199 -1.08 16.18 16.31
CA ARG A 199 -0.69 15.78 14.95
C ARG A 199 -0.09 16.99 14.21
N PRO A 200 1.16 16.90 13.74
CA PRO A 200 1.72 17.92 12.88
C PRO A 200 0.91 18.11 11.58
N PRO A 201 0.76 19.34 11.07
CA PRO A 201 0.08 19.62 9.78
C PRO A 201 1.01 19.29 8.60
N ARG A 202 1.61 18.11 8.63
CA ARG A 202 2.63 17.64 7.69
C ARG A 202 2.36 16.18 7.35
N GLY A 203 2.78 15.78 6.15
CA GLY A 203 2.64 14.39 5.72
C GLY A 203 3.52 13.45 6.55
N LEU A 204 3.11 12.18 6.60
CA LEU A 204 3.93 11.11 7.17
C LEU A 204 5.05 10.77 6.20
N TYR A 205 6.28 10.67 6.71
CA TYR A 205 7.43 10.20 5.94
C TYR A 205 7.57 8.67 6.02
N GLY A 206 7.31 8.10 7.19
CA GLY A 206 7.40 6.65 7.41
C GLY A 206 6.82 6.21 8.74
N ILE A 207 6.68 4.89 8.87
CA ILE A 207 6.36 4.20 10.12
C ILE A 207 7.48 3.22 10.48
N ALA A 208 7.72 3.03 11.77
CA ALA A 208 8.60 2.00 12.28
C ALA A 208 7.94 1.27 13.44
N VAL A 209 8.10 -0.05 13.51
CA VAL A 209 7.60 -0.87 14.61
C VAL A 209 8.70 -1.80 15.09
N GLY A 210 8.88 -1.90 16.40
CA GLY A 210 9.85 -2.82 17.00
C GLY A 210 9.48 -3.18 18.44
N PRO A 211 9.96 -4.32 18.96
CA PRO A 211 9.67 -4.71 20.34
C PRO A 211 10.31 -3.73 21.33
N VAL A 212 9.58 -3.39 22.39
CA VAL A 212 10.11 -2.61 23.52
C VAL A 212 11.08 -3.49 24.31
N GLN A 213 12.21 -2.92 24.70
CA GLN A 213 13.17 -3.60 25.57
C GLN A 213 12.64 -3.58 27.01
N GLU A 214 12.38 -4.75 27.57
CA GLU A 214 12.00 -4.89 28.97
C GLU A 214 13.28 -4.87 29.82
N GLY A 215 13.42 -3.88 30.71
CA GLY A 215 14.58 -3.77 31.59
C GLY A 215 14.60 -4.89 32.64
N GLY A 216 15.80 -5.41 32.97
CA GLY A 216 15.96 -6.37 34.07
C GLY A 216 17.09 -7.38 33.90
N ALA A 217 17.77 -7.42 32.75
CA ALA A 217 18.88 -8.32 32.53
C ALA A 217 20.23 -7.62 32.71
N THR A 218 21.16 -8.30 33.37
CA THR A 218 22.56 -7.88 33.44
C THR A 218 23.20 -8.02 32.05
N GLY A 219 23.95 -7.02 31.58
CA GLY A 219 24.76 -7.14 30.35
C GLY A 219 24.05 -6.91 29.00
N CYS A 220 23.14 -5.93 28.90
CA CYS A 220 22.42 -5.60 27.66
C CYS A 220 21.50 -6.72 27.14
N LEU A 221 21.22 -7.74 27.95
CA LEU A 221 20.27 -8.77 27.62
C LEU A 221 18.83 -8.20 27.70
N LEU A 222 17.94 -8.69 26.85
CA LEU A 222 16.54 -8.20 26.77
C LEU A 222 15.63 -8.77 27.87
N ARG A 223 16.11 -9.73 28.69
CA ARG A 223 15.38 -10.35 29.83
C ARG A 223 16.35 -10.91 30.88
N PRO A 224 16.02 -10.85 32.18
CA PRO A 224 16.74 -11.58 33.20
C PRO A 224 16.67 -13.09 32.95
N ASP A 225 17.75 -13.83 33.19
CA ASP A 225 17.85 -15.29 32.92
C ASP A 225 16.74 -16.12 33.58
N ASN A 226 16.17 -15.62 34.68
CA ASN A 226 15.15 -16.31 35.47
C ASN A 226 13.71 -15.79 35.25
N ALA A 227 13.49 -14.86 34.32
CA ALA A 227 12.13 -14.41 34.02
C ALA A 227 11.43 -15.44 33.11
N PRO A 228 10.17 -15.85 33.41
CA PRO A 228 9.41 -16.66 32.46
C PRO A 228 9.37 -15.93 31.11
N ALA A 229 9.55 -16.68 30.02
CA ALA A 229 9.43 -16.12 28.67
C ALA A 229 8.08 -15.39 28.57
N PRO A 230 8.04 -14.15 28.05
CA PRO A 230 6.78 -13.46 27.95
C PRO A 230 5.91 -14.29 27.01
N SER A 231 4.63 -14.43 27.30
CA SER A 231 3.73 -14.90 26.26
C SER A 231 3.88 -13.94 25.07
N PRO A 232 3.94 -14.42 23.82
CA PRO A 232 4.04 -13.55 22.64
C PRO A 232 2.95 -12.47 22.64
N ALA A 233 1.80 -12.76 23.25
CA ALA A 233 0.66 -11.86 23.42
C ALA A 233 0.91 -10.71 24.42
N SER A 234 1.79 -10.87 25.42
CA SER A 234 2.07 -9.84 26.42
C SER A 234 3.17 -8.84 25.99
N ARG A 235 3.87 -9.13 24.89
CA ARG A 235 5.03 -8.33 24.47
C ARG A 235 4.58 -6.95 23.96
N ARG A 236 5.24 -5.90 24.47
CA ARG A 236 5.03 -4.52 24.02
C ARG A 236 5.85 -4.22 22.78
N TYR A 237 5.25 -3.46 21.87
CA TYR A 237 5.90 -2.93 20.67
C TYR A 237 5.82 -1.41 20.69
N ARG A 238 6.86 -0.76 20.18
CA ARG A 238 6.87 0.69 19.94
C ARG A 238 6.56 0.94 18.48
N LEU A 239 5.49 1.70 18.24
CA LEU A 239 5.12 2.22 16.94
C LEU A 239 5.54 3.69 16.87
N MET A 240 6.39 4.02 15.91
CA MET A 240 6.87 5.38 15.66
C MET A 240 6.32 5.89 14.33
N LEU A 241 5.70 7.07 14.36
CA LEU A 241 5.22 7.82 13.21
C LEU A 241 6.18 8.99 12.99
N HIS A 242 6.90 8.99 11.87
CA HIS A 242 7.85 10.04 11.54
C HIS A 242 7.28 10.99 10.50
N TYR A 243 7.05 12.24 10.89
CA TYR A 243 6.47 13.28 10.04
C TYR A 243 7.54 14.06 9.28
N ARG A 244 7.13 14.75 8.20
CA ARG A 244 8.05 15.53 7.33
C ARG A 244 8.74 16.72 8.00
N ASP A 245 8.22 17.21 9.12
CA ASP A 245 8.89 18.21 9.98
C ASP A 245 9.84 17.57 11.01
N HIS A 246 10.11 16.27 10.87
CA HIS A 246 10.89 15.48 11.81
C HIS A 246 10.27 15.30 13.19
N THR A 247 9.01 15.71 13.39
CA THR A 247 8.26 15.33 14.57
C THR A 247 8.04 13.82 14.57
N ILE A 248 8.22 13.20 15.74
CA ILE A 248 8.01 11.77 15.93
C ILE A 248 6.92 11.58 16.98
N LEU A 249 5.82 10.93 16.59
CA LEU A 249 4.84 10.41 17.55
C LEU A 249 5.18 8.96 17.83
N SER A 250 5.28 8.61 19.12
CA SER A 250 5.63 7.26 19.56
C SER A 250 4.51 6.73 20.44
N TYR A 251 4.02 5.55 20.09
CA TYR A 251 2.98 4.82 20.81
C TYR A 251 3.52 3.49 21.27
N GLU A 252 3.16 3.03 22.47
CA GLU A 252 3.39 1.64 22.86
C GLU A 252 2.12 0.84 22.62
N ILE A 253 2.23 -0.25 21.88
CA ILE A 253 1.12 -1.13 21.52
C ILE A 253 1.35 -2.53 22.11
N SER A 254 0.29 -3.12 22.63
CA SER A 254 0.28 -4.52 23.07
C SER A 254 -1.08 -5.16 22.84
N ARG A 255 -1.18 -6.45 23.12
CA ARG A 255 -2.46 -7.16 23.19
C ARG A 255 -2.85 -7.39 24.64
N ASP A 256 -4.15 -7.47 24.87
CA ASP A 256 -4.70 -7.94 26.14
C ASP A 256 -4.39 -9.44 26.34
N GLU A 257 -4.53 -9.95 27.57
CA GLU A 257 -4.29 -11.35 27.94
C GLU A 257 -5.17 -12.33 27.12
N GLY A 258 -6.37 -11.89 26.73
CA GLY A 258 -7.27 -12.62 25.82
C GLY A 258 -6.87 -12.57 24.34
N ASN A 259 -5.87 -11.77 23.98
CA ASN A 259 -5.48 -11.44 22.60
C ASN A 259 -6.62 -10.85 21.74
N GLU A 260 -7.67 -10.35 22.38
CA GLU A 260 -8.84 -9.83 21.69
C GLU A 260 -8.60 -8.39 21.28
N ASP A 261 -8.19 -7.51 22.20
CA ASP A 261 -8.09 -6.08 21.95
C ASP A 261 -6.66 -5.56 21.92
N VAL A 262 -6.46 -4.52 21.10
CA VAL A 262 -5.20 -3.79 20.98
C VAL A 262 -5.19 -2.67 22.00
N LEU A 263 -4.21 -2.70 22.90
CA LEU A 263 -3.98 -1.67 23.91
C LEU A 263 -2.94 -0.69 23.40
N ILE A 264 -3.17 0.61 23.66
CA ILE A 264 -2.28 1.71 23.26
C ILE A 264 -1.96 2.55 24.50
N PHE A 265 -0.68 2.73 24.77
CA PHE A 265 -0.15 3.51 25.89
C PHE A 265 0.60 4.74 25.36
#